data_AF-A0A519CG20-F1
#
_entry.id   AF-A0A519CG20-F1
#
_cell.length_a   1.000
_cell.length_b   1.000
_cell.length_c   1.000
_cell.angle_alpha   90.00
_cell.angle_beta   90.00
_cell.angle_gamma   90.00
#
_symmetry.space_group_name_H-M   'P 1'
#
loop_
_entity.id
_entity.type
_entity.pdbx_description
1 polymer ?
#
loop_
_entity_poly.entity_id
_entity_poly.type
_entity_poly.pdbx_seq_one_letter_code
_entity_poly.pdbx_strand_id
1 'polypeptide(L)'
;YENYHTSLDNLEFISESSILSIFSLYVKIIDALEQSNDLIFHKDNKKIKNKKTNFPIFKSLNPNCEPMLSKRNLYPTIGGTLKQSMSKDELVSNNKINLDLLLNILFYSDGNTSVEYISLKSRISEDEIFIYSKYLVKLKLLEENV
;
A
#
# COMPACT_ATOMS: atom_id res chain seq x y z
N TYR A 1 24.11 -15.75 -3.70
CA TYR A 1 24.98 -15.73 -4.88
C TYR A 1 26.23 -14.97 -4.51
N GLU A 2 27.40 -15.59 -4.60
CA GLU A 2 28.65 -15.04 -4.06
C GLU A 2 29.26 -13.94 -4.93
N ASN A 3 29.05 -14.00 -6.25
CA ASN A 3 29.69 -13.08 -7.20
C ASN A 3 28.86 -11.81 -7.46
N TYR A 4 27.84 -11.51 -6.65
CA TYR A 4 27.02 -10.31 -6.80
C TYR A 4 27.89 -9.04 -6.67
N HIS A 5 27.67 -8.04 -7.54
CA HIS A 5 28.52 -6.85 -7.67
C HIS A 5 30.00 -7.12 -8.04
N THR A 6 30.31 -8.25 -8.66
CA THR A 6 31.65 -8.52 -9.22
C THR A 6 31.60 -8.66 -10.74
N SER A 7 32.74 -8.58 -11.41
CA SER A 7 32.84 -8.83 -12.87
C SER A 7 32.54 -10.27 -13.28
N LEU A 8 32.45 -11.19 -12.30
CA LEU A 8 32.03 -12.57 -12.53
C LEU A 8 30.50 -12.72 -12.65
N ASP A 9 29.73 -11.65 -12.39
CA ASP A 9 28.30 -11.57 -12.70
C ASP A 9 28.09 -11.15 -14.16
N ASN A 10 28.29 -12.11 -15.06
CA ASN A 10 28.38 -11.88 -16.49
C ASN A 10 27.49 -12.86 -17.29
N LEU A 11 27.57 -12.78 -18.62
CA LEU A 11 26.73 -13.59 -19.51
C LEU A 11 27.01 -15.10 -19.43
N GLU A 12 28.19 -15.52 -18.95
CA GLU A 12 28.50 -16.95 -18.75
C GLU A 12 27.80 -17.50 -17.51
N PHE A 13 27.54 -16.67 -16.50
CA PHE A 13 26.80 -17.04 -15.30
C PHE A 13 25.30 -17.23 -15.59
N ILE A 14 24.76 -16.49 -16.57
CA ILE A 14 23.33 -16.54 -16.93
C ILE A 14 23.02 -17.83 -17.71
N SER A 15 22.02 -18.59 -17.25
CA SER A 15 21.53 -19.78 -17.94
C SER A 15 20.22 -19.51 -18.68
N GLU A 16 20.18 -19.85 -19.97
CA GLU A 16 18.96 -19.77 -20.81
C GLU A 16 17.79 -20.56 -20.19
N SER A 17 18.04 -21.76 -19.68
CA SER A 17 17.01 -22.61 -19.08
C SER A 17 16.41 -21.97 -17.83
N SER A 18 17.21 -21.25 -17.06
CA SER A 18 16.75 -20.50 -15.88
C SER A 18 15.88 -19.31 -16.27
N ILE A 19 16.23 -18.59 -17.35
CA ILE A 19 15.41 -17.48 -17.88
C ILE A 19 14.06 -17.98 -18.36
N LEU A 20 14.04 -19.06 -19.16
CA LEU A 20 12.78 -19.63 -19.66
C LEU A 20 11.91 -20.15 -18.50
N SER A 21 12.53 -20.78 -17.51
CA SER A 21 11.84 -21.30 -16.33
C SER A 21 11.23 -20.17 -15.50
N ILE A 22 11.98 -19.10 -15.22
CA ILE A 22 11.47 -17.98 -14.44
C ILE A 22 10.38 -17.23 -15.21
N PHE A 23 10.54 -17.03 -16.52
CA PHE A 23 9.50 -16.41 -17.36
C PHE A 23 8.21 -17.22 -17.32
N SER A 24 8.28 -18.54 -17.54
CA SER A 24 7.11 -19.42 -17.45
C SER A 24 6.44 -19.39 -16.08
N LEU A 25 7.24 -19.32 -15.00
CA LEU A 25 6.74 -19.19 -13.65
C LEU A 25 5.98 -17.86 -13.45
N TYR A 26 6.55 -16.74 -13.89
CA TYR A 26 5.89 -15.43 -13.80
C TYR A 26 4.57 -15.40 -14.58
N VAL A 27 4.54 -15.95 -15.80
CA VAL A 27 3.30 -16.08 -16.59
C VAL A 27 2.25 -16.89 -15.83
N LYS A 28 2.62 -18.05 -15.26
CA LYS A 28 1.70 -18.87 -14.45
C LYS A 28 1.17 -18.14 -13.22
N ILE A 29 2.01 -17.34 -12.56
CA ILE A 29 1.59 -16.54 -11.40
C ILE A 29 0.57 -15.49 -11.85
N ILE A 30 0.85 -14.77 -12.93
CA ILE A 30 -0.07 -13.77 -13.50
C ILE A 30 -1.40 -14.44 -13.86
N ASP A 31 -1.38 -15.55 -14.59
CA ASP A 31 -2.58 -16.30 -14.98
C ASP A 31 -3.40 -16.74 -13.76
N ALA A 32 -2.74 -17.22 -12.71
CA ALA A 32 -3.41 -17.63 -11.47
C ALA A 32 -4.05 -16.44 -10.74
N LEU A 33 -3.39 -15.27 -10.72
CA LEU A 33 -3.92 -14.05 -10.13
C LEU A 33 -5.15 -13.56 -10.89
N GLU A 34 -5.09 -13.52 -12.22
CA GLU A 34 -6.23 -13.11 -13.07
C GLU A 34 -7.44 -14.03 -12.88
N GLN A 35 -7.22 -15.35 -12.90
CA GLN A 35 -8.31 -16.32 -12.63
C GLN A 35 -8.89 -16.16 -11.23
N SER A 36 -8.07 -15.83 -10.23
CA SER A 36 -8.55 -15.61 -8.86
C SER A 36 -9.37 -14.32 -8.73
N ASN A 37 -9.04 -13.27 -9.50
CA ASN A 37 -9.82 -12.04 -9.57
C ASN A 37 -11.21 -12.31 -10.16
N ASP A 38 -11.31 -13.07 -11.25
CA ASP A 38 -12.58 -13.46 -11.86
C ASP A 38 -13.50 -14.22 -10.86
N LEU A 39 -12.91 -15.07 -10.02
CA LEU A 39 -13.65 -15.79 -8.97
C LEU A 39 -14.16 -14.87 -7.83
N ILE A 40 -13.45 -13.79 -7.52
CA ILE A 40 -13.85 -12.81 -6.50
C ILE A 40 -15.02 -11.97 -7.00
N PHE A 41 -15.04 -11.59 -8.28
CA PHE A 41 -16.18 -10.87 -8.88
C PHE A 41 -17.46 -11.70 -8.95
N HIS A 42 -17.37 -13.03 -9.02
CA HIS A 42 -18.53 -13.91 -9.11
C HIS A 42 -19.08 -14.41 -7.76
N LYS A 43 -18.35 -14.27 -6.64
CA LYS A 43 -18.73 -14.91 -5.37
C LYS A 43 -19.36 -13.99 -4.31
N ASP A 44 -19.25 -12.67 -4.44
CA ASP A 44 -19.76 -11.74 -3.44
C ASP A 44 -21.04 -11.00 -3.86
N ASN A 45 -22.07 -11.76 -4.26
CA ASN A 45 -23.47 -11.31 -4.23
C ASN A 45 -24.13 -11.58 -2.86
N LYS A 46 -23.34 -11.75 -1.79
CA LYS A 46 -23.89 -11.76 -0.44
C LYS A 46 -24.02 -10.32 0.01
N LYS A 47 -25.18 -9.71 -0.28
CA LYS A 47 -25.62 -8.41 0.27
C LYS A 47 -25.34 -8.37 1.78
N ILE A 48 -24.19 -7.85 2.16
CA ILE A 48 -23.98 -7.33 3.50
C ILE A 48 -24.93 -6.15 3.56
N LYS A 49 -25.98 -6.27 4.37
CA LYS A 49 -26.91 -5.16 4.61
C LYS A 49 -26.06 -3.97 5.03
N ASN A 50 -26.05 -2.90 4.23
CA ASN A 50 -25.36 -1.65 4.54
C ASN A 50 -25.78 -1.19 5.93
N LYS A 51 -24.96 -1.51 6.94
CA LYS A 51 -24.96 -0.73 8.16
C LYS A 51 -24.46 0.63 7.68
N LYS A 52 -25.31 1.65 7.77
CA LYS A 52 -24.99 3.01 7.33
C LYS A 52 -23.69 3.40 8.02
N THR A 53 -22.62 3.47 7.26
CA THR A 53 -21.30 3.86 7.72
C THR A 53 -21.37 5.36 7.98
N ASN A 54 -20.89 5.82 9.14
CA ASN A 54 -20.85 7.26 9.42
C ASN A 54 -19.70 7.96 8.68
N PHE A 55 -18.80 7.19 8.07
CA PHE A 55 -17.63 7.70 7.38
C PHE A 55 -17.82 7.68 5.86
N PRO A 56 -17.31 8.71 5.16
CA PRO A 56 -17.33 8.80 3.70
C PRO A 56 -16.35 7.80 3.09
N ILE A 57 -16.51 7.54 1.79
CA ILE A 57 -15.55 6.75 1.02
C ILE A 57 -14.51 7.70 0.42
N PHE A 58 -13.25 7.28 0.41
CA PHE A 58 -12.16 8.07 -0.16
C PHE A 58 -11.65 7.44 -1.45
N LYS A 59 -11.21 8.28 -2.38
CA LYS A 59 -10.60 7.84 -3.64
C LYS A 59 -9.25 8.52 -3.84
N SER A 60 -8.24 7.74 -4.20
CA SER A 60 -6.91 8.22 -4.49
C SER A 60 -6.89 8.96 -5.81
N LEU A 61 -6.28 10.15 -5.80
CA LEU A 61 -6.00 10.93 -7.02
C LEU A 61 -4.78 10.37 -7.78
N ASN A 62 -4.03 9.48 -7.13
CA ASN A 62 -2.88 8.79 -7.68
C ASN A 62 -3.10 7.27 -7.57
N PRO A 63 -4.00 6.67 -8.38
CA PRO A 63 -4.34 5.25 -8.28
C PRO A 63 -3.23 4.33 -8.79
N ASN A 64 -2.37 4.84 -9.68
CA ASN A 64 -1.28 4.07 -10.27
C ASN A 64 0.00 4.34 -9.49
N CYS A 65 0.48 3.31 -8.76
CA CYS A 65 1.67 3.35 -7.92
C CYS A 65 1.57 4.30 -6.72
N GLU A 66 2.63 4.35 -5.91
CA GLU A 66 2.72 5.28 -4.78
C GLU A 66 2.96 6.73 -5.26
N PRO A 67 2.26 7.73 -4.67
CA PRO A 67 2.54 9.13 -4.96
C PRO A 67 3.90 9.55 -4.38
N MET A 68 4.56 10.53 -5.02
CA MET A 68 5.81 11.09 -4.50
C MET A 68 5.57 11.94 -3.24
N LEU A 69 5.58 11.27 -2.08
CA LEU A 69 5.26 11.83 -0.76
C LEU A 69 6.30 12.84 -0.25
N SER A 70 7.56 12.74 -0.70
CA SER A 70 8.64 13.67 -0.32
C SER A 70 8.38 15.11 -0.76
N LYS A 71 7.71 15.32 -1.91
CA LYS A 71 7.27 16.65 -2.38
C LYS A 71 6.26 17.32 -1.45
N ARG A 72 5.63 16.55 -0.55
CA ARG A 72 4.62 17.00 0.41
C ARG A 72 5.13 16.92 1.85
N ASN A 73 6.45 16.76 2.05
CA ASN A 73 7.09 16.62 3.36
C ASN A 73 6.55 15.46 4.23
N LEU A 74 6.05 14.39 3.59
CA LEU A 74 5.51 13.21 4.27
C LEU A 74 6.55 12.10 4.49
N TYR A 75 7.73 12.21 3.86
CA TYR A 75 8.91 11.39 4.16
C TYR A 75 9.91 12.19 5.01
N PRO A 76 10.69 11.52 5.88
CA PRO A 76 11.82 12.16 6.54
C PRO A 76 12.80 12.71 5.51
N THR A 77 13.36 13.88 5.80
CA THR A 77 14.38 14.52 4.97
C THR A 77 15.74 13.84 5.08
N ILE A 78 15.96 13.05 6.14
CA ILE A 78 17.20 12.34 6.42
C ILE A 78 16.97 10.83 6.29
N GLY A 79 17.75 10.19 5.42
CA GLY A 79 17.72 8.74 5.22
C GLY A 79 18.08 7.96 6.49
N GLY A 80 17.47 6.78 6.67
CA GLY A 80 17.75 5.90 7.81
C GLY A 80 16.98 6.19 9.10
N THR A 81 16.15 7.25 9.13
CA THR A 81 15.36 7.65 10.32
C THR A 81 14.01 6.90 10.45
N LEU A 82 13.56 6.23 9.39
CA LEU A 82 12.24 5.56 9.34
C LEU A 82 12.10 4.40 10.35
N LYS A 83 13.19 3.73 10.74
CA LYS A 83 13.16 2.52 11.59
C LYS A 83 14.31 2.42 12.59
N GLN A 84 14.81 3.54 13.12
CA GLN A 84 15.64 3.43 14.33
C GLN A 84 14.71 3.15 15.50
N SER A 85 14.92 2.02 16.18
CA SER A 85 14.30 1.72 17.47
C SER A 85 14.80 2.74 18.49
N MET A 86 14.20 3.92 18.49
CA MET A 86 14.50 4.95 19.49
C MET A 86 14.00 4.45 20.85
N SER A 87 14.80 4.73 21.89
CA SER A 87 14.44 4.47 23.29
C SER A 87 13.02 4.96 23.58
N LYS A 88 12.30 4.21 24.43
CA LYS A 88 10.90 4.44 24.80
C LYS A 88 10.60 5.86 25.33
N ASP A 89 11.62 6.62 25.73
CA ASP A 89 11.48 7.94 26.36
C ASP A 89 11.28 9.11 25.38
N GLU A 90 11.47 8.93 24.07
CA GLU A 90 11.28 9.97 23.04
C GLU A 90 9.94 9.88 22.28
N LEU A 91 8.98 9.11 22.80
CA LEU A 91 7.67 8.89 22.16
C LEU A 91 6.73 10.11 22.21
N VAL A 92 7.12 11.20 22.88
CA VAL A 92 6.15 12.26 23.28
C VAL A 92 6.32 13.61 22.56
N SER A 93 7.38 13.89 21.80
CA SER A 93 7.65 15.30 21.43
C SER A 93 7.39 15.78 20.00
N ASN A 94 7.11 14.93 19.00
CA ASN A 94 6.80 15.46 17.65
C ASN A 94 5.86 14.53 16.89
N ASN A 95 4.80 15.10 16.30
CA ASN A 95 3.81 14.44 15.43
C ASN A 95 4.45 13.55 14.36
N LYS A 96 4.82 12.32 14.73
CA LYS A 96 5.41 11.35 13.82
C LYS A 96 4.29 10.80 12.97
N ILE A 97 4.21 11.29 11.73
CA ILE A 97 3.26 10.81 10.74
C ILE A 97 3.46 9.31 10.61
N ASN A 98 2.40 8.55 10.88
CA ASN A 98 2.40 7.10 10.70
C ASN A 98 2.37 6.81 9.19
N LEU A 99 3.56 6.63 8.61
CA LEU A 99 3.73 6.41 7.18
C LEU A 99 3.06 5.12 6.70
N ASP A 100 3.11 4.05 7.50
CA ASP A 100 2.50 2.76 7.14
C ASP A 100 0.97 2.90 7.03
N LEU A 101 0.34 3.59 7.99
CA LEU A 101 -1.09 3.91 7.92
C LEU A 101 -1.42 4.76 6.69
N LEU A 102 -0.61 5.79 6.42
CA LEU A 102 -0.81 6.69 5.29
C LEU A 102 -0.75 5.94 3.94
N LEU A 103 0.22 5.05 3.78
CA LEU A 103 0.36 4.21 2.59
C LEU A 103 -0.81 3.22 2.45
N ASN A 104 -1.24 2.60 3.55
CA ASN A 104 -2.42 1.73 3.54
C ASN A 104 -3.68 2.48 3.11
N ILE A 105 -3.91 3.69 3.64
CA ILE A 105 -5.06 4.51 3.24
C ILE A 105 -4.98 4.82 1.74
N LEU A 106 -3.84 5.29 1.24
CA LEU A 106 -3.67 5.58 -0.19
C LEU A 106 -3.92 4.36 -1.08
N PHE A 107 -3.46 3.18 -0.64
CA PHE A 107 -3.62 1.93 -1.35
C PHE A 107 -5.08 1.46 -1.39
N TYR A 108 -5.79 1.49 -0.26
CA TYR A 108 -7.17 1.02 -0.18
C TYR A 108 -8.21 2.05 -0.63
N SER A 109 -7.85 3.33 -0.77
CA SER A 109 -8.78 4.38 -1.21
C SER A 109 -9.02 4.30 -2.72
N ASP A 110 -9.75 3.29 -3.17
CA ASP A 110 -10.13 3.08 -4.57
C ASP A 110 -11.46 3.73 -4.96
N GLY A 111 -12.14 4.37 -4.00
CA GLY A 111 -13.47 4.95 -4.17
C GLY A 111 -14.63 3.99 -3.93
N ASN A 112 -14.35 2.73 -3.57
CA ASN A 112 -15.36 1.72 -3.21
C ASN A 112 -15.17 1.16 -1.79
N THR A 113 -13.93 1.12 -1.32
CA THR A 113 -13.56 0.53 -0.03
C THR A 113 -13.95 1.44 1.12
N SER A 114 -14.70 0.89 2.09
CA SER A 114 -15.15 1.65 3.25
C SER A 114 -14.07 1.79 4.32
N VAL A 115 -14.18 2.82 5.16
CA VAL A 115 -13.25 3.06 6.28
C VAL A 115 -13.26 1.88 7.26
N GLU A 116 -14.41 1.24 7.48
CA GLU A 116 -14.54 0.05 8.32
C GLU A 116 -13.67 -1.11 7.80
N TYR A 117 -13.64 -1.30 6.47
CA TYR A 117 -12.81 -2.35 5.87
C TYR A 117 -11.32 -2.06 6.05
N ILE A 118 -10.90 -0.80 5.84
CA ILE A 118 -9.51 -0.36 6.04
C ILE A 118 -9.10 -0.55 7.51
N SER A 119 -10.00 -0.21 8.44
CA SER A 119 -9.86 -0.41 9.89
C SER A 119 -9.64 -1.88 10.24
N LEU A 120 -10.51 -2.77 9.73
CA LEU A 120 -10.39 -4.21 9.94
C LEU A 120 -9.07 -4.79 9.41
N LYS A 121 -8.64 -4.37 8.20
CA LYS A 121 -7.40 -4.85 7.58
C LYS A 121 -6.15 -4.32 8.26
N SER A 122 -6.15 -3.05 8.63
CA SER A 122 -4.98 -2.37 9.21
C SER A 122 -4.89 -2.52 10.72
N ARG A 123 -5.97 -2.97 11.39
CA ARG A 123 -6.13 -3.02 12.85
C ARG A 123 -5.94 -1.65 13.52
N ILE A 124 -6.43 -0.61 12.86
CA ILE A 124 -6.34 0.79 13.30
C ILE A 124 -7.77 1.33 13.44
N SER A 125 -7.99 2.24 14.39
CA SER A 125 -9.33 2.79 14.63
C SER A 125 -9.87 3.58 13.44
N GLU A 126 -11.18 3.54 13.23
CA GLU A 126 -11.86 4.25 12.13
C GLU A 126 -11.67 5.77 12.25
N ASP A 127 -11.70 6.32 13.47
CA ASP A 127 -11.48 7.74 13.74
C ASP A 127 -10.07 8.19 13.32
N GLU A 128 -9.05 7.40 13.64
CA GLU A 128 -7.67 7.70 13.23
C GLU A 128 -7.52 7.65 11.71
N ILE A 129 -8.09 6.64 11.05
CA ILE A 129 -8.11 6.54 9.59
C ILE A 129 -8.80 7.76 8.97
N PHE A 130 -9.92 8.19 9.54
CA PHE A 130 -10.65 9.36 9.06
C PHE A 130 -9.84 10.65 9.18
N ILE A 131 -9.14 10.85 10.31
CA ILE A 131 -8.24 12.01 10.52
C ILE A 131 -7.14 12.02 9.46
N TYR A 132 -6.46 10.90 9.24
CA TYR A 132 -5.41 10.79 8.23
C TYR A 132 -5.96 10.99 6.80
N SER A 133 -7.14 10.46 6.51
CA SER A 133 -7.79 10.60 5.21
C SER A 133 -8.12 12.08 4.93
N LYS A 134 -8.68 12.81 5.90
CA LYS A 134 -8.93 14.26 5.78
C LYS A 134 -7.64 15.05 5.60
N TYR A 135 -6.56 14.65 6.27
CA TYR A 135 -5.24 15.25 6.07
C TYR A 135 -4.72 15.04 4.65
N LEU A 136 -4.88 13.83 4.08
CA LEU A 136 -4.52 13.52 2.69
C LEU A 136 -5.39 14.25 1.66
N VAL A 137 -6.67 14.48 1.93
CA VAL A 137 -7.55 15.33 1.11
C VAL A 137 -7.00 16.75 1.03
N LYS A 138 -6.58 17.33 2.17
CA LYS A 138 -5.96 18.67 2.21
C LYS A 138 -4.69 18.75 1.36
N LEU A 139 -3.93 17.66 1.29
CA LEU A 139 -2.70 17.55 0.49
C LEU A 139 -2.94 17.20 -0.99
N LYS A 140 -4.20 17.12 -1.43
CA LYS A 140 -4.61 16.73 -2.79
C LYS A 140 -4.00 15.38 -3.18
N LEU A 141 -4.14 14.40 -2.29
CA LEU A 141 -3.80 13.00 -2.54
C LEU A 141 -5.04 12.11 -2.58
N LEU A 142 -6.10 12.49 -1.86
CA LEU A 142 -7.40 11.85 -1.87
C LEU A 142 -8.51 12.84 -2.24
N GLU A 143 -9.62 12.32 -2.75
CA GLU A 143 -10.92 12.97 -2.82
C GLU A 143 -11.94 12.23 -1.95
N GLU A 144 -12.91 12.96 -1.42
CA GLU A 144 -14.00 12.42 -0.62
C GLU A 144 -15.21 12.20 -1.51
N ASN A 145 -15.63 10.96 -1.65
CA ASN A 145 -16.87 10.58 -2.32
C ASN A 145 -17.96 10.43 -1.26
N VAL A 146 -19.01 11.24 -1.39
CA VAL A 146 -20.22 11.21 -0.56
C VAL A 146 -21.22 10.21 -1.11
#